data_AF-A0A2G9YF28-F1
#
_entry.id   AF-A0A2G9YF28-F1
#
_cell.length_a   1.000
_cell.length_b   1.000
_cell.length_c   1.000
_cell.angle_alpha   90.00
_cell.angle_beta   90.00
_cell.angle_gamma   90.00
#
_symmetry.space_group_name_H-M   'P 1'
#
loop_
_entity.id
_entity.type
_entity.pdbx_description
1 polymer ?
#
loop_
_entity_poly.entity_id
_entity_poly.type
_entity_poly.pdbx_seq_one_letter_code
_entity_poly.pdbx_strand_id
1 'polypeptide(L)'
;MSLLTTVAILIAGFFIWFFISTVWAFFKYKNKERMDKNEIGSYLSEGLSLSKALEKVFSSLNKYYNLGLRTSTVEQVSNGIAELEKTMDTSNVVEIYSTFIYRYVFRNGKNKKPTNISDQKIIYALETLDFNERNGYFVIKPDKDEDFDKKYPD
;
A
#
# COMPACT_ATOMS: atom_id res chain seq x y z
N MET A 1 -17.79 -15.55 -41.31
CA MET A 1 -16.64 -15.47 -40.37
C MET A 1 -16.26 -16.88 -40.00
N SER A 2 -14.99 -17.26 -40.10
CA SER A 2 -14.55 -18.60 -39.70
C SER A 2 -14.39 -18.68 -38.18
N LEU A 3 -14.55 -19.87 -37.61
CA LEU A 3 -14.33 -20.11 -36.17
C LEU A 3 -12.97 -19.56 -35.69
N LEU A 4 -11.93 -19.74 -36.52
CA LEU A 4 -10.58 -19.20 -36.29
C LEU A 4 -10.56 -17.67 -36.17
N THR A 5 -11.27 -16.96 -37.06
CA THR A 5 -11.36 -15.49 -36.98
C THR A 5 -12.10 -15.01 -35.72
N THR A 6 -13.14 -15.72 -35.29
CA THR A 6 -13.89 -15.39 -34.07
C THR A 6 -13.02 -15.62 -32.81
N VAL A 7 -12.30 -16.75 -32.75
CA VAL A 7 -11.38 -17.04 -31.63
C VAL A 7 -10.24 -16.01 -31.55
N ALA A 8 -9.67 -15.63 -32.69
CA ALA A 8 -8.61 -14.62 -32.72
C ALA A 8 -9.08 -13.25 -32.21
N ILE A 9 -10.29 -12.82 -32.57
CA ILE A 9 -10.87 -11.56 -32.08
C ILE A 9 -11.10 -11.61 -30.57
N LEU A 10 -11.61 -12.72 -30.03
CA LEU A 10 -11.84 -12.87 -28.59
C LEU A 10 -10.53 -12.84 -27.79
N ILE A 11 -9.49 -13.52 -28.28
CA ILE A 11 -8.17 -13.51 -27.65
C ILE A 11 -7.57 -12.10 -27.67
N ALA A 12 -7.61 -11.41 -28.82
CA ALA A 12 -7.12 -10.04 -28.93
C ALA A 12 -7.90 -9.09 -28.01
N GLY A 13 -9.22 -9.22 -27.95
CA GLY A 13 -10.08 -8.45 -27.05
C GLY A 13 -9.74 -8.69 -25.57
N PHE A 14 -9.48 -9.94 -25.19
CA PHE A 14 -9.03 -10.30 -23.84
C PHE A 14 -7.71 -9.62 -23.47
N PHE A 15 -6.70 -9.67 -24.35
CA PHE A 15 -5.41 -9.02 -24.09
C PHE A 15 -5.51 -7.49 -24.00
N ILE A 16 -6.33 -6.87 -24.85
CA ILE A 16 -6.57 -5.42 -24.79
C ILE A 16 -7.24 -5.05 -23.46
N TRP A 17 -8.29 -5.78 -23.08
CA TRP A 17 -8.99 -5.53 -21.82
C TRP A 17 -8.08 -5.77 -20.60
N PHE A 18 -7.30 -6.85 -20.60
CA PHE A 18 -6.31 -7.14 -19.56
C PHE A 18 -5.28 -6.01 -19.45
N PHE A 19 -4.71 -5.56 -20.57
CA PHE A 19 -3.74 -4.46 -20.58
C PHE A 19 -4.35 -3.17 -20.02
N ILE A 20 -5.53 -2.77 -20.48
CA ILE A 20 -6.24 -1.58 -19.97
C ILE A 20 -6.49 -1.70 -18.47
N SER A 21 -6.92 -2.87 -17.99
CA SER A 21 -7.16 -3.13 -16.57
C SER A 21 -5.89 -2.96 -15.73
N THR A 22 -4.77 -3.54 -16.18
CA THR A 22 -3.47 -3.43 -15.47
C THR A 22 -2.94 -1.99 -15.43
N VAL A 23 -3.02 -1.27 -16.54
CA VAL A 23 -2.60 0.13 -16.62
C VAL A 23 -3.47 1.02 -15.73
N TRP A 24 -4.79 0.79 -15.72
CA TRP A 24 -5.71 1.55 -14.87
C TRP A 24 -5.46 1.31 -13.37
N ALA A 25 -5.19 0.06 -12.98
CA ALA A 25 -4.81 -0.27 -11.61
C ALA A 25 -3.51 0.43 -11.19
N PHE A 26 -2.51 0.46 -12.08
CA PHE A 26 -1.25 1.18 -11.83
C PHE A 26 -1.45 2.69 -11.65
N PHE A 27 -2.25 3.33 -12.51
CA PHE A 27 -2.58 4.76 -12.37
C PHE A 27 -3.30 5.06 -11.05
N LYS A 28 -4.25 4.21 -10.65
CA LYS A 28 -4.96 4.34 -9.38
C LYS A 28 -3.99 4.28 -8.19
N TYR A 29 -3.05 3.34 -8.22
CA TYR A 29 -1.99 3.21 -7.23
C TYR A 29 -1.11 4.46 -7.17
N LYS A 30 -0.52 4.89 -8.29
CA LYS A 30 0.36 6.07 -8.34
C LYS A 30 -0.35 7.36 -7.95
N ASN A 31 -1.65 7.49 -8.24
CA ASN A 31 -2.42 8.65 -7.78
C ASN A 31 -2.63 8.63 -6.26
N LYS A 32 -2.85 7.46 -5.64
CA LYS A 32 -2.95 7.34 -4.18
C LYS A 32 -1.62 7.68 -3.50
N GLU A 33 -0.52 7.14 -3.99
CA GLU A 33 0.83 7.48 -3.51
C GLU A 33 1.09 9.00 -3.59
N ARG A 34 0.73 9.64 -4.70
CA ARG A 34 0.84 11.10 -4.84
C ARG A 34 0.00 11.86 -3.81
N MET A 35 -1.23 11.42 -3.55
CA MET A 35 -2.09 12.04 -2.53
C MET A 35 -1.47 11.94 -1.14
N ASP A 36 -0.96 10.76 -0.78
CA ASP A 36 -0.29 10.55 0.51
C ASP A 36 0.98 11.42 0.62
N LYS A 37 1.80 11.49 -0.44
CA LYS A 37 2.98 12.38 -0.50
C LYS A 37 2.60 13.84 -0.27
N ASN A 38 1.53 14.31 -0.88
CA ASN A 38 1.06 15.69 -0.70
C ASN A 38 0.51 15.94 0.72
N GLU A 39 -0.28 15.01 1.25
CA GLU A 39 -0.90 15.16 2.58
C GLU A 39 0.16 15.12 3.69
N ILE A 40 1.07 14.14 3.64
CA ILE A 40 2.19 14.04 4.58
C ILE A 40 3.12 15.24 4.42
N GLY A 41 3.44 15.62 3.18
CA GLY A 41 4.26 16.81 2.88
C GLY A 41 3.66 18.11 3.46
N SER A 42 2.34 18.26 3.43
CA SER A 42 1.65 19.40 4.08
C SER A 42 1.94 19.41 5.58
N TYR A 43 1.75 18.28 6.26
CA TYR A 43 2.01 18.20 7.70
C TYR A 43 3.48 18.42 8.06
N LEU A 44 4.41 17.92 7.25
CA LEU A 44 5.83 18.20 7.42
C LEU A 44 6.13 19.70 7.27
N SER A 45 5.50 20.37 6.30
CA SER A 45 5.66 21.82 6.10
C SER A 45 5.07 22.66 7.24
N GLU A 46 4.08 22.12 7.96
CA GLU A 46 3.50 22.69 9.18
C GLU A 46 4.40 22.44 10.42
N GLY A 47 5.54 21.76 10.26
CA GLY A 47 6.52 21.50 11.31
C GLY A 47 6.28 20.22 12.12
N LEU A 48 5.38 19.34 11.69
CA LEU A 48 5.22 18.03 12.33
C LEU A 48 6.43 17.14 12.01
N SER A 49 6.79 16.28 12.96
CA SER A 49 7.74 15.19 12.68
C SER A 49 7.13 14.17 11.72
N LEU A 50 7.97 13.44 10.98
CA LEU A 50 7.51 12.41 10.04
C LEU A 50 6.60 11.38 10.71
N SER A 51 6.99 10.86 11.87
CA SER A 51 6.16 9.92 12.66
C SER A 51 4.76 10.49 12.95
N LYS A 52 4.67 11.76 13.39
CA LYS A 52 3.37 12.40 13.68
C LYS A 52 2.56 12.70 12.42
N ALA A 53 3.21 13.06 11.33
CA ALA A 53 2.55 13.23 10.04
C ALA A 53 1.95 11.89 9.54
N LEU A 54 2.72 10.80 9.60
CA LEU A 54 2.24 9.45 9.24
C LEU A 54 1.11 8.99 10.15
N GLU A 55 1.23 9.18 11.48
CA GLU A 55 0.19 8.85 12.46
C GLU A 55 -1.13 9.58 12.17
N LYS A 56 -1.07 10.87 11.80
CA LYS A 56 -2.25 11.68 11.49
C LYS A 56 -2.96 11.20 10.23
N VAL A 57 -2.20 10.89 9.18
CA VAL A 57 -2.76 10.33 7.94
C VAL A 57 -3.34 8.94 8.19
N PHE A 58 -2.62 8.07 8.91
CA PHE A 58 -3.09 6.70 9.17
C PHE A 58 -4.31 6.68 10.11
N SER A 59 -4.36 7.55 11.12
CA SER A 59 -5.53 7.72 11.99
C SER A 59 -6.75 8.20 11.22
N SER A 60 -6.58 9.18 10.32
CA SER A 60 -7.65 9.65 9.44
C SER A 60 -8.18 8.53 8.54
N LEU A 61 -7.27 7.72 8.01
CA LEU A 61 -7.61 6.56 7.18
C LEU A 61 -8.34 5.48 7.99
N ASN A 62 -7.87 5.15 9.19
CA ASN A 62 -8.51 4.20 10.12
C ASN A 62 -9.95 4.60 10.42
N LYS A 63 -10.18 5.90 10.68
CA LYS A 63 -11.52 6.46 10.92
C LYS A 63 -12.39 6.44 9.65
N TYR A 64 -11.87 6.90 8.52
CA TYR A 64 -12.63 7.04 7.28
C TYR A 64 -13.12 5.69 6.74
N TYR A 65 -12.27 4.66 6.80
CA TYR A 65 -12.61 3.31 6.33
C TYR A 65 -13.16 2.39 7.43
N ASN A 66 -13.26 2.87 8.67
CA ASN A 66 -13.62 2.06 9.84
C ASN A 66 -12.78 0.77 9.90
N LEU A 67 -11.45 0.91 9.86
CA LEU A 67 -10.56 -0.25 9.86
C LEU A 67 -10.56 -0.98 11.21
N GLY A 68 -10.99 -0.33 12.29
CA GLY A 68 -11.08 -0.94 13.62
C GLY A 68 -9.73 -1.15 14.30
N LEU A 69 -8.66 -0.52 13.81
CA LEU A 69 -7.33 -0.61 14.42
C LEU A 69 -7.28 0.21 15.71
N ARG A 70 -6.57 -0.30 16.73
CA ARG A 70 -6.31 0.43 17.96
C ARG A 70 -5.37 1.60 17.70
N THR A 71 -5.53 2.69 18.45
CA THR A 71 -4.63 3.86 18.38
C THR A 71 -3.17 3.47 18.59
N SER A 72 -2.89 2.54 19.51
CA SER A 72 -1.53 2.05 19.76
C SER A 72 -0.93 1.33 18.55
N THR A 73 -1.75 0.62 17.76
CA THR A 73 -1.31 -0.04 16.52
C THR A 73 -0.98 0.99 15.45
N VAL A 74 -1.83 2.01 15.30
CA VAL A 74 -1.59 3.12 14.36
C VAL A 74 -0.29 3.83 14.72
N GLU A 75 -0.08 4.16 15.99
CA GLU A 75 1.14 4.79 16.49
C GLU A 75 2.38 3.90 16.26
N GLN A 76 2.30 2.62 16.61
CA GLN A 76 3.41 1.68 16.44
C GLN A 76 3.84 1.56 14.97
N VAL A 77 2.88 1.47 14.05
CA VAL A 77 3.16 1.39 12.60
C VAL A 77 3.75 2.68 12.08
N SER A 78 3.17 3.82 12.42
CA SER A 78 3.66 5.12 11.97
C SER A 78 5.07 5.40 12.47
N ASN A 79 5.36 5.03 13.73
CA ASN A 79 6.70 5.14 14.29
C ASN A 79 7.67 4.18 13.58
N GLY A 80 7.33 2.89 13.44
CA GLY A 80 8.21 1.91 12.81
C GLY A 80 8.55 2.24 11.35
N ILE A 81 7.60 2.79 10.59
CA ILE A 81 7.87 3.26 9.23
C ILE A 81 8.70 4.55 9.24
N ALA A 82 8.41 5.51 10.14
CA ALA A 82 9.20 6.74 10.24
C ALA A 82 10.66 6.49 10.63
N GLU A 83 10.95 5.44 11.41
CA GLU A 83 12.33 5.09 11.77
C GLU A 83 13.21 4.74 10.57
N LEU A 84 12.61 4.38 9.43
CA LEU A 84 13.33 4.16 8.19
C LEU A 84 14.06 5.41 7.70
N GLU A 85 13.63 6.62 8.10
CA GLU A 85 14.28 7.90 7.78
C GLU A 85 15.75 7.97 8.26
N LYS A 86 16.15 7.10 9.20
CA LYS A 86 17.55 6.92 9.61
C LYS A 86 18.44 6.36 8.49
N THR A 87 17.85 5.74 7.47
CA THR A 87 18.54 4.97 6.42
C THR A 87 18.11 5.32 4.99
N MET A 88 16.93 5.92 4.81
CA MET A 88 16.39 6.33 3.51
C MET A 88 15.83 7.75 3.61
N ASP A 89 15.74 8.46 2.49
CA ASP A 89 15.18 9.81 2.47
C ASP A 89 13.69 9.82 2.79
N THR A 90 13.19 10.94 3.30
CA THR A 90 11.78 11.13 3.68
C THR A 90 10.81 10.81 2.53
N SER A 91 11.17 11.11 1.27
CA SER A 91 10.30 10.82 0.12
C SER A 91 10.16 9.32 -0.10
N ASN A 92 11.26 8.58 0.04
CA ASN A 92 11.26 7.13 -0.02
C ASN A 92 10.47 6.53 1.16
N VAL A 93 10.62 7.03 2.39
CA VAL A 93 9.83 6.57 3.54
C VAL A 93 8.33 6.73 3.27
N VAL A 94 7.92 7.87 2.71
CA VAL A 94 6.51 8.10 2.39
C VAL A 94 6.01 7.16 1.29
N GLU A 95 6.84 6.81 0.32
CA GLU A 95 6.47 5.79 -0.67
C GLU A 95 6.36 4.39 -0.08
N ILE A 96 7.24 4.03 0.86
CA ILE A 96 7.14 2.79 1.64
C ILE A 96 5.83 2.79 2.45
N TYR A 97 5.48 3.90 3.10
CA TYR A 97 4.21 4.06 3.80
C TYR A 97 3.01 3.82 2.88
N SER A 98 2.94 4.50 1.73
CA SER A 98 1.84 4.32 0.78
C SER A 98 1.75 2.88 0.26
N THR A 99 2.89 2.26 -0.01
CA THR A 99 2.98 0.86 -0.44
C THR A 99 2.50 -0.08 0.67
N PHE A 100 2.92 0.14 1.91
CA PHE A 100 2.51 -0.64 3.09
C PHE A 100 0.99 -0.59 3.27
N ILE A 101 0.40 0.61 3.23
CA ILE A 101 -1.05 0.79 3.33
C ILE A 101 -1.77 0.10 2.17
N TYR A 102 -1.34 0.35 0.94
CA TYR A 102 -1.96 -0.27 -0.23
C TYR A 102 -1.92 -1.80 -0.18
N ARG A 103 -0.79 -2.37 0.26
CA ARG A 103 -0.55 -3.80 0.28
C ARG A 103 -1.21 -4.50 1.47
N TYR A 104 -0.96 -4.05 2.69
CA TYR A 104 -1.36 -4.78 3.90
C TYR A 104 -2.71 -4.33 4.47
N VAL A 105 -3.14 -3.10 4.18
CA VAL A 105 -4.47 -2.60 4.58
C VAL A 105 -5.50 -2.83 3.48
N PHE A 106 -5.19 -2.45 2.23
CA PHE A 106 -6.12 -2.58 1.10
C PHE A 106 -5.95 -3.86 0.27
N ARG A 107 -5.01 -4.74 0.64
CA ARG A 107 -4.76 -6.03 -0.03
C ARG A 107 -4.64 -5.90 -1.54
N ASN A 108 -3.75 -5.04 -2.01
CA ASN A 108 -3.52 -4.79 -3.44
C ASN A 108 -4.80 -4.33 -4.18
N GLY A 109 -5.65 -3.56 -3.49
CA GLY A 109 -6.86 -2.99 -4.10
C GLY A 109 -7.97 -4.01 -4.38
N LYS A 110 -8.07 -5.09 -3.60
CA LYS A 110 -9.23 -6.02 -3.65
C LYS A 110 -10.54 -5.22 -3.59
N ASN A 111 -11.57 -5.68 -4.32
CA ASN A 111 -12.84 -4.96 -4.50
C ASN A 111 -13.61 -4.71 -3.19
N LYS A 112 -13.34 -5.50 -2.14
CA LYS A 112 -13.97 -5.31 -0.83
C LYS A 112 -13.18 -4.27 -0.03
N LYS A 113 -13.86 -3.19 0.36
CA LYS A 113 -13.28 -2.22 1.29
C LYS A 113 -12.88 -2.94 2.59
N PRO A 114 -11.65 -2.71 3.10
CA PRO A 114 -11.24 -3.32 4.35
C PRO A 114 -12.05 -2.72 5.51
N THR A 115 -12.47 -3.58 6.44
CA THR A 115 -13.16 -3.20 7.68
C THR A 115 -12.73 -4.19 8.76
N ASN A 116 -12.56 -3.73 10.00
CA ASN A 116 -12.19 -4.57 11.14
C ASN A 116 -10.95 -5.45 10.89
N ILE A 117 -9.85 -4.82 10.46
CA ILE A 117 -8.57 -5.49 10.27
C ILE A 117 -7.99 -5.86 11.64
N SER A 118 -7.39 -7.04 11.76
CA SER A 118 -6.66 -7.46 12.96
C SER A 118 -5.40 -6.60 13.18
N ASP A 119 -5.27 -6.02 14.38
CA ASP A 119 -4.06 -5.32 14.81
C ASP A 119 -2.81 -6.20 14.67
N GLN A 120 -2.91 -7.48 15.06
CA GLN A 120 -1.78 -8.42 15.00
C GLN A 120 -1.28 -8.61 13.58
N LYS A 121 -2.19 -8.63 12.60
CA LYS A 121 -1.85 -8.78 11.18
C LYS A 121 -1.05 -7.57 10.67
N ILE A 122 -1.44 -6.37 11.09
CA ILE A 122 -0.75 -5.13 10.71
C ILE A 122 0.61 -5.03 11.41
N ILE A 123 0.69 -5.35 12.71
CA ILE A 123 1.97 -5.34 13.45
C ILE A 123 2.94 -6.36 12.85
N TYR A 124 2.47 -7.58 12.58
CA TYR A 124 3.30 -8.61 11.96
C TYR A 124 3.81 -8.19 10.57
N ALA A 125 2.98 -7.52 9.77
CA ALA A 125 3.40 -6.98 8.47
C ALA A 125 4.52 -5.94 8.61
N LEU A 126 4.48 -5.09 9.65
CA LEU A 126 5.54 -4.14 9.95
C LEU A 126 6.83 -4.85 10.38
N GLU A 127 6.73 -5.83 11.29
CA GLU A 127 7.88 -6.56 11.84
C GLU A 127 8.59 -7.43 10.81
N THR A 128 7.88 -7.88 9.78
CA THR A 128 8.42 -8.72 8.71
C THR A 128 8.68 -7.97 7.42
N LEU A 129 8.62 -6.64 7.47
CA LEU A 129 8.86 -5.78 6.32
C LEU A 129 10.31 -5.93 5.87
N ASP A 130 10.51 -6.38 4.63
CA ASP A 130 11.82 -6.59 4.03
C ASP A 130 11.95 -5.76 2.74
N PHE A 131 13.16 -5.33 2.43
CA PHE A 131 13.43 -4.35 1.36
C PHE A 131 14.43 -4.87 0.35
N ASN A 132 14.26 -4.46 -0.90
CA ASN A 132 15.29 -4.46 -1.92
C ASN A 132 15.82 -3.05 -2.06
N GLU A 133 17.14 -2.88 -1.95
CA GLU A 133 17.81 -1.63 -2.28
C GLU A 133 18.25 -1.64 -3.76
N ARG A 134 18.02 -0.54 -4.46
CA ARG A 134 18.50 -0.28 -5.82
C ARG A 134 19.04 1.13 -5.91
N ASN A 135 20.37 1.26 -5.93
CA ASN A 135 21.06 2.54 -6.05
C ASN A 135 20.65 3.56 -4.96
N GLY A 136 20.62 3.16 -3.69
CA GLY A 136 20.22 4.02 -2.56
C GLY A 136 18.71 4.24 -2.41
N TYR A 137 17.89 3.62 -3.28
CA TYR A 137 16.43 3.66 -3.21
C TYR A 137 15.85 2.31 -2.78
N PHE A 138 14.96 2.32 -1.80
CA PHE A 138 14.41 1.13 -1.15
C PHE A 138 12.99 0.84 -1.62
N VAL A 139 12.70 -0.45 -1.86
CA VAL A 139 11.37 -0.94 -2.25
C VAL A 139 11.01 -2.16 -1.42
N ILE A 140 9.77 -2.25 -0.94
CA ILE A 140 9.27 -3.44 -0.23
C ILE A 140 9.41 -4.67 -1.14
N LYS A 141 9.99 -5.75 -0.62
CA LYS A 141 10.13 -7.01 -1.36
C LYS A 141 8.74 -7.56 -1.71
N PRO A 142 8.56 -8.14 -2.92
CA PRO A 142 7.32 -8.81 -3.25
C PRO A 142 7.18 -10.08 -2.40
N ASP A 143 6.30 -10.05 -1.38
CA ASP A 143 5.76 -11.26 -0.76
C ASP A 143 5.12 -12.18 -1.80
N LYS A 144 5.24 -13.48 -1.56
CA LYS A 144 4.39 -14.48 -2.20
C LYS A 144 3.05 -14.40 -1.47
N ASP A 145 2.13 -13.58 -1.98
CA ASP A 145 0.83 -13.22 -1.36
C ASP A 145 0.02 -14.42 -0.81
N GLU A 146 0.30 -15.66 -1.25
CA GLU A 146 -0.31 -16.89 -0.74
C GLU A 146 0.03 -17.22 0.72
N ASP A 147 1.18 -16.79 1.26
CA ASP A 147 1.58 -17.10 2.64
C ASP A 147 0.95 -16.14 3.67
N PHE A 148 0.68 -14.88 3.31
CA PHE A 148 0.22 -13.88 4.27
C PHE A 148 -1.22 -14.10 4.74
N ASP A 149 -2.14 -14.35 3.80
CA ASP A 149 -3.55 -14.65 4.11
C ASP A 149 -3.71 -16.09 4.69
N LYS A 150 -2.80 -17.03 4.40
CA LYS A 150 -2.78 -18.38 5.03
C LYS A 150 -2.21 -18.35 6.45
N LYS A 151 -1.16 -17.55 6.69
CA LYS A 151 -0.50 -17.45 8.00
C LYS A 151 -1.34 -16.63 8.99
N TYR A 152 -2.16 -15.69 8.50
CA TYR A 152 -3.08 -14.87 9.31
C TYR A 152 -4.45 -14.73 8.62
N PRO A 153 -5.33 -15.75 8.73
CA PRO A 153 -6.69 -15.69 8.24
C PRO A 153 -7.53 -14.67 9.04
N ASP A 154 -8.57 -14.16 8.40
CA ASP A 154 -9.54 -13.22 8.98
C ASP A 154 -10.56 -13.91 9.89
#